data_AF-A0A483ZA05-F1
#
_entry.id   AF-A0A483ZA05-F1
#
_cell.length_a   1.000
_cell.length_b   1.000
_cell.length_c   1.000
_cell.angle_alpha   90.00
_cell.angle_beta   90.00
_cell.angle_gamma   90.00
#
_symmetry.space_group_name_H-M   'P 1'
#
loop_
_entity.id
_entity.type
_entity.pdbx_description
1 polymer ?
#
loop_
_entity_poly.entity_id
_entity_poly.type
_entity_poly.pdbx_seq_one_letter_code
_entity_poly.pdbx_strand_id
1 'polypeptide(L)'
;LLKLQFKILACVMRCERKIKSLKKDNANLRSALKKSRLPKEKSLAVKEKIKYNSEVIAAEKFKIYTYKMFGDAVAFLYIDKYTIKQLYYNVHNYNIKETSGDLSGKSGLREEWECVKLACDNKVPALLHDITMSIRHGDVSLLGKDEPFIIEMKSSSNTNKRVERQKSNLEKLGSFIAKDEAENFRGIPLLIRKNLLTEEESYSQILNECLNDCRSKGMALVEAEKGFYICAVREGNMASMLENIDFDEKKEVFPVFLNQYKNNG
;
A
#
# COMPACT_ATOMS: atom_id res chain seq x y z
N LEU A 1 12.28 9.59 -10.21
CA LEU A 1 11.90 8.34 -9.52
C LEU A 1 12.66 8.10 -8.21
N LEU A 2 13.99 7.94 -8.24
CA LEU A 2 14.82 7.60 -7.07
C LEU A 2 14.65 8.54 -5.86
N LYS A 3 14.67 9.87 -6.09
CA LYS A 3 14.46 10.88 -5.02
C LYS A 3 13.12 10.72 -4.30
N LEU A 4 12.05 10.38 -5.04
CA LEU A 4 10.72 10.18 -4.48
C LEU A 4 10.68 8.93 -3.60
N GLN A 5 11.20 7.81 -4.11
CA GLN A 5 11.28 6.56 -3.34
C GLN A 5 12.06 6.74 -2.04
N PHE A 6 13.21 7.44 -2.09
CA PHE A 6 13.99 7.74 -0.89
C PHE A 6 13.22 8.60 0.11
N LYS A 7 12.46 9.60 -0.36
CA LYS A 7 11.64 10.44 0.51
C LYS A 7 10.53 9.64 1.19
N ILE A 8 9.86 8.75 0.46
CA ILE A 8 8.86 7.83 1.01
C ILE A 8 9.50 6.95 2.09
N LEU A 9 10.62 6.32 1.77
CA LEU A 9 11.39 5.48 2.69
C LEU A 9 11.74 6.22 3.98
N ALA A 10 12.32 7.42 3.87
CA ALA A 10 12.70 8.24 5.03
C ALA A 10 11.49 8.63 5.90
N CYS A 11 10.35 8.93 5.29
CA CYS A 11 9.11 9.24 6.00
C CYS A 11 8.57 8.01 6.74
N VAL A 12 8.49 6.85 6.08
CA VAL A 12 8.05 5.58 6.71
C VAL A 12 8.95 5.24 7.90
N MET A 13 10.27 5.27 7.72
CA MET A 13 11.23 4.97 8.79
C MET A 13 11.14 5.93 9.98
N ARG A 14 10.73 7.19 9.76
CA ARG A 14 10.50 8.16 10.84
C ARG A 14 9.28 7.78 11.66
N CYS A 15 8.18 7.43 11.00
CA CYS A 15 6.95 6.97 11.65
C CYS A 15 7.18 5.68 12.44
N GLU A 16 7.87 4.70 11.86
CA GLU A 16 8.20 3.43 12.55
C GLU A 16 9.04 3.65 13.81
N ARG A 17 10.07 4.51 13.75
CA ARG A 17 10.88 4.88 14.92
C ARG A 17 10.01 5.48 16.03
N LYS A 18 9.06 6.35 15.67
CA LYS A 18 8.12 6.94 16.63
C LYS A 18 7.21 5.87 17.25
N ILE A 19 6.65 4.98 16.43
CA ILE A 19 5.81 3.86 16.89
C ILE A 19 6.60 2.96 17.85
N LYS A 20 7.84 2.61 17.51
CA LYS A 20 8.71 1.77 18.34
C LYS A 20 8.97 2.40 19.71
N SER A 21 9.27 3.70 19.75
CA SER A 21 9.43 4.45 21.01
C SER A 21 8.15 4.42 21.85
N LEU A 22 7.00 4.75 21.26
CA LEU A 22 5.71 4.78 21.97
C LEU A 22 5.29 3.40 22.49
N LYS A 23 5.56 2.33 21.73
CA LYS A 23 5.32 0.95 22.17
C LYS A 23 6.19 0.60 23.38
N LYS A 24 7.46 1.00 23.38
CA LYS A 24 8.38 0.81 24.52
C LYS A 24 7.89 1.57 25.75
N ASP A 25 7.48 2.83 25.57
CA ASP A 25 6.94 3.66 26.66
C ASP A 25 5.66 3.04 27.23
N ASN A 26 4.74 2.58 26.38
CA ASN A 26 3.53 1.87 26.82
C ASN A 26 3.84 0.59 27.60
N ALA A 27 4.87 -0.18 27.20
CA ALA A 27 5.29 -1.37 27.93
C ALA A 27 5.80 -1.00 29.34
N ASN A 28 6.60 0.07 29.45
CA ASN A 28 7.09 0.57 30.73
C ASN A 28 5.95 1.06 31.63
N LEU A 29 5.02 1.85 31.10
CA LEU A 29 3.84 2.34 31.82
C LEU A 29 2.95 1.19 32.31
N ARG A 30 2.72 0.16 31.48
CA ARG A 30 1.99 -1.05 31.87
C ARG A 30 2.70 -1.83 32.97
N SER A 31 4.04 -1.88 32.94
CA SER A 31 4.84 -2.50 34.00
C SER A 31 4.69 -1.74 35.33
N ALA A 32 4.73 -0.41 35.31
CA ALA A 32 4.54 0.44 36.49
C ALA A 32 3.16 0.24 37.13
N LEU A 33 2.09 0.15 36.32
CA LEU A 33 0.74 -0.16 36.83
C LEU A 33 0.68 -1.49 37.58
N LYS A 34 1.41 -2.52 37.11
CA LYS A 34 1.43 -3.85 37.75
C LYS A 34 2.25 -3.87 39.03
N LYS A 35 3.39 -3.16 39.05
CA LYS A 35 4.40 -3.30 40.13
C LYS A 35 4.24 -2.29 41.26
N SER A 36 3.69 -1.10 41.02
CA SER A 36 3.95 0.04 41.90
C SER A 36 2.79 0.47 42.82
N ARG A 37 1.73 -0.34 43.01
CA ARG A 37 0.52 -0.01 43.83
C ARG A 37 0.21 1.50 43.81
N LEU A 38 0.12 2.06 42.60
CA LEU A 38 0.04 3.49 42.40
C LEU A 38 -1.27 4.03 43.01
N PRO A 39 -1.24 5.23 43.63
CA PRO A 39 -2.46 5.94 44.01
C PRO A 39 -3.43 6.07 42.84
N LYS A 40 -4.74 6.10 43.11
CA LYS A 40 -5.81 6.08 42.09
C LYS A 40 -5.59 7.13 40.99
N GLU A 41 -5.26 8.37 41.37
CA GLU A 41 -5.01 9.48 40.43
C GLU A 41 -3.82 9.20 39.51
N LYS A 42 -2.70 8.72 40.05
CA LYS A 42 -1.51 8.36 39.25
C LYS A 42 -1.81 7.18 38.32
N SER A 43 -2.62 6.22 38.76
CA SER A 43 -3.07 5.09 37.93
C SER A 43 -3.94 5.55 36.75
N LEU A 44 -4.86 6.50 36.99
CA LEU A 44 -5.68 7.10 35.93
C LEU A 44 -4.84 7.84 34.90
N ALA A 45 -3.93 8.72 35.34
CA ALA A 45 -3.04 9.46 34.44
C ALA A 45 -2.18 8.53 33.57
N VAL A 46 -1.68 7.42 34.13
CA VAL A 46 -0.91 6.43 33.36
C VAL A 46 -1.79 5.73 32.32
N LYS A 47 -3.04 5.38 32.64
CA LYS A 47 -3.98 4.77 31.68
C LYS A 47 -4.32 5.73 30.55
N GLU A 48 -4.57 6.99 30.86
CA GLU A 48 -4.82 8.05 29.86
C GLU A 48 -3.61 8.22 28.94
N LYS A 49 -2.39 8.22 29.50
CA LYS A 49 -1.17 8.30 28.68
C LYS A 49 -1.02 7.11 27.74
N ILE A 50 -1.33 5.89 28.19
CA ILE A 50 -1.31 4.69 27.35
C ILE A 50 -2.34 4.81 26.21
N LYS A 51 -3.54 5.32 26.52
CA LYS A 51 -4.60 5.55 25.52
C LYS A 51 -4.14 6.55 24.46
N TYR A 52 -3.67 7.73 24.89
CA TYR A 52 -3.12 8.76 24.00
C TYR A 52 -1.99 8.22 23.13
N ASN A 53 -1.01 7.51 23.71
CA ASN A 53 0.08 6.91 22.94
C ASN A 53 -0.44 5.90 21.90
N SER A 54 -1.52 5.17 22.20
CA SER A 54 -2.12 4.21 21.27
C SER A 54 -2.83 4.91 20.11
N GLU A 55 -3.51 6.03 20.36
CA GLU A 55 -4.09 6.89 19.32
C GLU A 55 -3.02 7.47 18.41
N VAL A 56 -1.91 7.96 18.98
CA VAL A 56 -0.77 8.45 18.19
C VAL A 56 -0.14 7.33 17.37
N ILE A 57 -0.02 6.11 17.90
CA ILE A 57 0.47 4.95 17.12
C ILE A 57 -0.45 4.67 15.93
N ALA A 58 -1.78 4.75 16.11
CA ALA A 58 -2.72 4.57 15.02
C ALA A 58 -2.56 5.65 13.94
N ALA A 59 -2.41 6.91 14.35
CA ALA A 59 -2.15 8.02 13.43
C ALA A 59 -0.83 7.86 12.65
N GLU A 60 0.25 7.42 13.30
CA GLU A 60 1.52 7.15 12.63
C GLU A 60 1.44 5.97 11.65
N LYS A 61 0.67 4.92 11.98
CA LYS A 61 0.40 3.82 11.03
C LYS A 61 -0.36 4.31 9.80
N PHE A 62 -1.34 5.20 9.99
CA PHE A 62 -2.08 5.82 8.89
C PHE A 62 -1.18 6.69 8.00
N LYS A 63 -0.21 7.40 8.58
CA LYS A 63 0.83 8.10 7.81
C LYS A 63 1.68 7.14 6.99
N ILE A 64 2.12 6.02 7.56
CA ILE A 64 2.88 4.98 6.83
C ILE A 64 2.07 4.48 5.62
N TYR A 65 0.80 4.13 5.85
CA TYR A 65 -0.12 3.74 4.77
C TYR A 65 -0.17 4.80 3.67
N THR A 66 -0.39 6.06 4.02
CA THR A 66 -0.45 7.19 3.08
C THR A 66 0.86 7.36 2.31
N TYR A 67 2.00 7.23 2.98
CA TYR A 67 3.29 7.31 2.29
C TYR A 67 3.50 6.17 1.31
N LYS A 68 3.08 4.95 1.68
CA LYS A 68 3.18 3.77 0.81
C LYS A 68 2.22 3.82 -0.38
N MET A 69 1.10 4.52 -0.28
CA MET A 69 0.22 4.80 -1.44
C MET A 69 0.94 5.59 -2.54
N PHE A 70 1.90 6.47 -2.19
CA PHE A 70 2.73 7.11 -3.22
C PHE A 70 3.70 6.11 -3.87
N GLY A 71 4.14 5.08 -3.13
CA GLY A 71 4.91 3.97 -3.70
C GLY A 71 4.06 3.11 -4.64
N ASP A 72 2.80 2.86 -4.29
CA ASP A 72 1.87 2.19 -5.20
C ASP A 72 1.61 3.03 -6.46
N ALA A 73 1.42 4.35 -6.32
CA ALA A 73 1.28 5.23 -7.49
C ALA A 73 2.49 5.08 -8.43
N VAL A 74 3.70 4.94 -7.90
CA VAL A 74 4.87 4.61 -8.71
C VAL A 74 4.74 3.23 -9.37
N ALA A 75 4.32 2.20 -8.64
CA ALA A 75 4.12 0.86 -9.21
C ALA A 75 3.14 0.87 -10.39
N PHE A 76 1.97 1.51 -10.22
CA PHE A 76 0.92 1.59 -11.24
C PHE A 76 1.29 2.44 -12.46
N LEU A 77 2.37 3.25 -12.39
CA LEU A 77 2.90 3.95 -13.57
C LEU A 77 3.71 3.03 -14.50
N TYR A 78 4.25 1.93 -13.98
CA TYR A 78 5.20 1.08 -14.71
C TYR A 78 4.74 -0.36 -14.87
N ILE A 79 3.83 -0.83 -14.02
CA ILE A 79 3.41 -2.23 -13.97
C ILE A 79 1.90 -2.28 -14.20
N ASP A 80 1.48 -3.15 -15.10
CA ASP A 80 0.06 -3.41 -15.35
C ASP A 80 -0.68 -3.79 -14.05
N LYS A 81 -1.90 -3.27 -13.89
CA LYS A 81 -2.70 -3.48 -12.67
C LYS A 81 -3.03 -4.96 -12.44
N TYR A 82 -3.17 -5.75 -13.50
CA TYR A 82 -3.42 -7.18 -13.38
C TYR A 82 -2.17 -7.95 -12.98
N THR A 83 -0.96 -7.49 -13.37
CA THR A 83 0.31 -7.99 -12.81
C THR A 83 0.44 -7.62 -11.33
N ILE A 84 0.17 -6.37 -10.95
CA ILE A 84 0.20 -5.94 -9.53
C ILE A 84 -0.75 -6.80 -8.69
N LYS A 85 -1.95 -7.11 -9.21
CA LYS A 85 -2.88 -8.03 -8.55
C LYS A 85 -2.24 -9.39 -8.26
N GLN A 86 -1.40 -9.90 -9.18
CA GLN A 86 -0.67 -11.16 -8.93
C GLN A 86 0.38 -11.00 -7.84
N LEU A 87 1.00 -9.83 -7.72
CA LEU A 87 2.00 -9.52 -6.71
C LEU A 87 1.43 -9.24 -5.30
N TYR A 88 0.12 -9.13 -5.17
CA TYR A 88 -0.57 -8.84 -3.92
C TYR A 88 -0.95 -10.09 -3.11
N TYR A 89 -1.44 -11.13 -3.79
CA TYR A 89 -1.95 -12.34 -3.15
C TYR A 89 -0.88 -13.39 -2.92
N ASN A 90 -1.15 -14.33 -2.02
CA ASN A 90 -0.36 -15.55 -1.87
C ASN A 90 -0.30 -16.35 -3.19
N VAL A 91 0.71 -17.20 -3.35
CA VAL A 91 0.82 -18.08 -4.54
C VAL A 91 -0.04 -19.35 -4.42
N HIS A 92 -0.46 -19.70 -3.21
CA HIS A 92 -1.24 -20.91 -2.93
C HIS A 92 -2.75 -20.68 -2.88
N ASN A 93 -3.21 -19.43 -2.67
CA ASN A 93 -4.61 -19.04 -2.65
C ASN A 93 -4.77 -17.52 -2.86
N TYR A 94 -5.99 -17.03 -2.91
CA TYR A 94 -6.31 -15.60 -3.02
C TYR A 94 -6.33 -14.86 -1.68
N ASN A 95 -5.70 -15.41 -0.62
CA ASN A 95 -5.49 -14.63 0.58
C ASN A 95 -4.41 -13.58 0.32
N ILE A 96 -4.60 -12.40 0.90
CA ILE A 96 -3.62 -11.32 0.84
C ILE A 96 -2.33 -11.82 1.47
N LYS A 97 -1.19 -11.65 0.78
CA LYS A 97 0.10 -12.02 1.37
C LYS A 97 0.41 -11.09 2.54
N GLU A 98 0.96 -11.60 3.62
CA GLU A 98 1.37 -10.75 4.75
C GLU A 98 2.39 -9.69 4.32
N THR A 99 2.23 -8.47 4.82
CA THR A 99 3.21 -7.39 4.59
C THR A 99 4.54 -7.73 5.24
N SER A 100 5.63 -7.30 4.61
CA SER A 100 6.96 -7.24 5.25
C SER A 100 6.88 -6.50 6.59
N GLY A 101 7.61 -6.99 7.60
CA GLY A 101 7.73 -6.29 8.90
C GLY A 101 8.49 -4.96 8.78
N ASP A 102 8.55 -4.19 9.87
CA ASP A 102 9.14 -2.85 9.96
C ASP A 102 10.47 -2.70 9.18
N LEU A 103 10.63 -1.59 8.45
CA LEU A 103 11.83 -1.24 7.68
C LEU A 103 13.02 -0.87 8.58
N SER A 104 12.72 -0.27 9.74
CA SER A 104 13.71 0.27 10.65
C SER A 104 14.49 -0.83 11.41
N GLY A 105 15.79 -0.91 11.13
CA GLY A 105 16.74 -1.78 11.85
C GLY A 105 17.13 -3.06 11.14
N LYS A 106 16.73 -3.26 9.88
CA LYS A 106 17.23 -4.33 9.03
C LYS A 106 18.52 -3.87 8.33
N SER A 107 19.57 -4.68 8.38
CA SER A 107 20.76 -4.49 7.55
C SER A 107 20.39 -4.54 6.06
N GLY A 108 19.55 -5.52 5.67
CA GLY A 108 19.14 -5.84 4.29
C GLY A 108 18.59 -4.68 3.45
N LEU A 109 17.95 -3.69 4.09
CA LEU A 109 17.38 -2.54 3.39
C LEU A 109 18.46 -1.71 2.67
N ARG A 110 19.69 -1.67 3.21
CA ARG A 110 20.79 -0.94 2.55
C ARG A 110 21.13 -1.62 1.24
N GLU A 111 21.29 -2.93 1.22
CA GLU A 111 21.62 -3.69 0.02
C GLU A 111 20.49 -3.61 -1.02
N GLU A 112 19.23 -3.71 -0.59
CA GLU A 112 18.05 -3.51 -1.46
C GLU A 112 18.07 -2.11 -2.10
N TRP A 113 18.36 -1.07 -1.31
CA TRP A 113 18.43 0.30 -1.81
C TRP A 113 19.59 0.55 -2.76
N GLU A 114 20.77 -0.02 -2.49
CA GLU A 114 21.91 0.05 -3.41
C GLU A 114 21.61 -0.67 -4.74
N CYS A 115 20.86 -1.78 -4.71
CA CYS A 115 20.38 -2.43 -5.94
C CYS A 115 19.50 -1.49 -6.78
N VAL A 116 18.56 -0.78 -6.15
CA VAL A 116 17.70 0.21 -6.84
C VAL A 116 18.52 1.35 -7.43
N LYS A 117 19.50 1.88 -6.67
CA LYS A 117 20.40 2.92 -7.19
C LYS A 117 21.19 2.43 -8.39
N LEU A 118 21.84 1.28 -8.27
CA LEU A 118 22.67 0.71 -9.33
C LEU A 118 21.86 0.51 -10.62
N ALA A 119 20.64 0.00 -10.53
CA ALA A 119 19.75 -0.11 -11.67
C ALA A 119 19.45 1.25 -12.30
N CYS A 120 19.08 2.25 -11.48
CA CYS A 120 18.78 3.60 -11.96
C CYS A 120 20.00 4.27 -12.60
N ASP A 121 21.20 4.11 -12.04
CA ASP A 121 22.45 4.63 -12.57
C ASP A 121 22.78 4.02 -13.94
N ASN A 122 22.35 2.77 -14.16
CA ASN A 122 22.41 2.08 -15.45
C ASN A 122 21.17 2.32 -16.34
N LYS A 123 20.38 3.36 -16.06
CA LYS A 123 19.19 3.78 -16.82
C LYS A 123 18.05 2.74 -16.87
N VAL A 124 18.04 1.79 -15.94
CA VAL A 124 16.93 0.84 -15.75
C VAL A 124 16.05 1.35 -14.62
N PRO A 125 14.78 1.72 -14.87
CA PRO A 125 13.88 2.11 -13.78
C PRO A 125 13.71 0.92 -12.83
N ALA A 126 13.74 1.19 -11.53
CA ALA A 126 13.61 0.16 -10.50
C ALA A 126 12.74 0.64 -9.35
N LEU A 127 12.07 -0.29 -8.68
CA LEU A 127 11.15 -0.03 -7.59
C LEU A 127 11.50 -0.88 -6.37
N LEU A 128 11.68 -0.22 -5.22
CA LEU A 128 11.76 -0.88 -3.92
C LEU A 128 10.35 -1.30 -3.49
N HIS A 129 10.11 -2.57 -3.19
CA HIS A 129 8.76 -3.05 -2.84
C HIS A 129 8.32 -2.65 -1.45
N ASP A 130 9.28 -2.50 -0.53
CA ASP A 130 9.04 -2.19 0.88
C ASP A 130 8.40 -0.80 1.10
N ILE A 131 8.38 0.06 0.08
CA ILE A 131 7.67 1.35 0.06
C ILE A 131 6.27 1.28 -0.57
N THR A 132 5.76 0.10 -0.92
CA THR A 132 4.45 -0.11 -1.54
C THR A 132 3.50 -0.84 -0.57
N MET A 133 2.19 -0.82 -0.84
CA MET A 133 1.21 -1.70 -0.16
C MET A 133 0.77 -2.88 -1.05
N SER A 134 0.84 -2.71 -2.36
CA SER A 134 0.30 -3.63 -3.35
C SER A 134 1.29 -4.72 -3.78
N ILE A 135 2.60 -4.44 -3.76
CA ILE A 135 3.61 -5.43 -4.12
C ILE A 135 4.13 -6.11 -2.85
N ARG A 136 3.90 -7.42 -2.73
CA ARG A 136 4.23 -8.21 -1.52
C ARG A 136 5.15 -9.40 -1.79
N HIS A 137 5.73 -9.50 -2.99
CA HIS A 137 6.71 -10.54 -3.35
C HIS A 137 7.98 -9.91 -3.90
N GLY A 138 9.14 -10.46 -3.51
CA GLY A 138 10.44 -9.89 -3.81
C GLY A 138 10.70 -8.59 -3.05
N ASP A 139 11.91 -8.09 -3.16
CA ASP A 139 12.37 -6.89 -2.47
C ASP A 139 12.49 -5.71 -3.45
N VAL A 140 12.87 -5.98 -4.70
CA VAL A 140 13.07 -4.98 -5.76
C VAL A 140 12.49 -5.50 -7.08
N SER A 141 11.93 -4.62 -7.91
CA SER A 141 11.65 -4.91 -9.33
C SER A 141 12.45 -4.02 -10.25
N LEU A 142 12.96 -4.59 -11.34
CA LEU A 142 13.46 -3.85 -12.50
C LEU A 142 12.31 -3.69 -13.50
N LEU A 143 12.14 -2.48 -14.02
CA LEU A 143 10.97 -2.03 -14.79
C LEU A 143 11.36 -1.60 -16.21
N GLY A 144 12.40 -2.22 -16.77
CA GLY A 144 12.91 -1.94 -18.12
C GLY A 144 12.23 -2.75 -19.23
N LYS A 145 11.18 -3.52 -18.90
CA LYS A 145 10.42 -4.40 -19.79
C LYS A 145 8.92 -4.25 -19.48
N ASP A 146 8.06 -4.82 -20.34
CA ASP A 146 6.60 -4.79 -20.17
C ASP A 146 6.16 -5.41 -18.83
N GLU A 147 6.80 -6.51 -18.43
CA GLU A 147 6.60 -7.14 -17.13
C GLU A 147 7.78 -6.89 -16.18
N PRO A 148 7.54 -6.73 -14.87
CA PRO A 148 8.58 -6.44 -13.90
C PRO A 148 9.48 -7.66 -13.68
N PHE A 149 10.79 -7.45 -13.68
CA PHE A 149 11.75 -8.47 -13.25
C PHE A 149 11.97 -8.37 -11.75
N ILE A 150 11.42 -9.33 -11.00
CA ILE A 150 11.40 -9.32 -9.53
C ILE A 150 12.69 -9.95 -8.97
N ILE A 151 13.31 -9.26 -8.03
CA ILE A 151 14.54 -9.64 -7.36
C ILE A 151 14.25 -9.83 -5.87
N GLU A 152 14.63 -11.00 -5.34
CA GLU A 152 14.71 -11.24 -3.89
C GLU A 152 16.19 -11.17 -3.48
N MET A 153 16.50 -10.22 -2.60
CA MET A 153 17.84 -9.95 -2.10
C MET A 153 18.11 -10.81 -0.87
N LYS A 154 19.28 -11.45 -0.83
CA LYS A 154 19.74 -12.19 0.35
C LYS A 154 21.14 -11.73 0.72
N SER A 155 21.29 -11.26 1.96
CA SER A 155 22.59 -10.86 2.52
C SER A 155 23.44 -12.04 3.02
N SER A 156 22.87 -13.25 3.09
CA SER A 156 23.56 -14.45 3.59
C SER A 156 23.39 -15.63 2.64
N SER A 157 24.39 -16.50 2.55
CA SER A 157 24.36 -17.77 1.81
C SER A 157 23.49 -18.86 2.46
N ASN A 158 22.75 -18.53 3.52
CA ASN A 158 22.02 -19.50 4.31
C ASN A 158 20.81 -20.06 3.53
N THR A 159 20.84 -21.36 3.26
CA THR A 159 19.76 -22.09 2.58
C THR A 159 18.94 -22.85 3.63
N ASN A 160 17.78 -22.32 3.99
CA ASN A 160 16.81 -23.01 4.83
C ASN A 160 15.49 -23.22 4.09
N LYS A 161 14.63 -24.09 4.62
CA LYS A 161 13.31 -24.40 4.03
C LYS A 161 12.46 -23.15 3.76
N ARG A 162 12.63 -22.08 4.54
CA ARG A 162 11.94 -20.80 4.33
C ARG A 162 12.44 -20.10 3.07
N VAL A 163 13.76 -20.06 2.86
CA VAL A 163 14.39 -19.47 1.67
C VAL A 163 14.01 -20.25 0.41
N GLU A 164 14.04 -21.58 0.47
CA GLU A 164 13.61 -22.43 -0.65
C GLU A 164 12.14 -22.19 -1.01
N ARG A 165 11.26 -22.07 -0.01
CA ARG A 165 9.84 -21.75 -0.24
C ARG A 165 9.66 -20.37 -0.86
N GLN A 166 10.42 -19.35 -0.43
CA GLN A 166 10.34 -18.01 -1.03
C GLN A 166 10.78 -18.04 -2.50
N LYS A 167 11.88 -18.73 -2.79
CA LYS A 167 12.38 -18.91 -4.17
C LYS A 167 11.36 -19.63 -5.04
N SER A 168 10.83 -20.77 -4.58
CA SER A 168 9.79 -21.52 -5.30
C SER A 168 8.53 -20.69 -5.54
N ASN A 169 8.11 -19.88 -4.57
CA ASN A 169 6.96 -19.00 -4.72
C ASN A 169 7.20 -17.93 -5.79
N LEU A 170 8.38 -17.30 -5.79
CA LEU A 170 8.75 -16.33 -6.81
C LEU A 170 8.88 -16.95 -8.20
N GLU A 171 9.43 -18.16 -8.31
CA GLU A 171 9.53 -18.88 -9.59
C GLU A 171 8.14 -19.22 -10.16
N LYS A 172 7.21 -19.67 -9.32
CA LYS A 172 5.82 -19.92 -9.71
C LYS A 172 5.14 -18.64 -10.19
N LEU A 173 5.29 -17.56 -9.42
CA LEU A 173 4.68 -16.27 -9.76
C LEU A 173 5.28 -15.69 -11.04
N GLY A 174 6.61 -15.70 -11.16
CA GLY A 174 7.31 -15.23 -12.36
C GLY A 174 6.97 -16.04 -13.60
N SER A 175 6.84 -17.37 -13.47
CA SER A 175 6.38 -18.22 -14.58
C SER A 175 4.96 -17.87 -15.01
N PHE A 176 4.05 -17.65 -14.06
CA PHE A 176 2.68 -17.25 -14.38
C PHE A 176 2.62 -15.89 -15.09
N ILE A 177 3.34 -14.89 -14.58
CA ILE A 177 3.41 -13.55 -15.20
C ILE A 177 4.00 -13.63 -16.61
N ALA A 178 5.03 -14.46 -16.83
CA ALA A 178 5.70 -14.56 -18.12
C ALA A 178 4.93 -15.36 -19.18
N LYS A 179 4.06 -16.31 -18.76
CA LYS A 179 3.37 -17.24 -19.67
C LYS A 179 1.88 -16.97 -19.82
N ASP A 180 1.31 -16.14 -18.95
CA ASP A 180 -0.13 -15.95 -18.82
C ASP A 180 -0.93 -17.21 -18.51
N GLU A 181 -0.28 -18.32 -18.15
CA GLU A 181 -0.93 -19.54 -17.70
C GLU A 181 -0.17 -20.23 -16.58
N ALA A 182 -0.91 -20.92 -15.71
CA ALA A 182 -0.33 -21.84 -14.75
C ALA A 182 -1.34 -22.92 -14.34
N GLU A 183 -0.83 -24.14 -14.19
CA GLU A 183 -1.55 -25.23 -13.57
C GLU A 183 -1.44 -25.18 -12.04
N ASN A 184 -2.50 -25.59 -11.34
CA ASN A 184 -2.56 -25.68 -9.89
C ASN A 184 -2.10 -24.40 -9.16
N PHE A 185 -2.42 -23.24 -9.74
CA PHE A 185 -2.03 -21.94 -9.20
C PHE A 185 -3.17 -21.36 -8.37
N ARG A 186 -2.87 -20.96 -7.13
CA ARG A 186 -3.86 -20.45 -6.17
C ARG A 186 -5.07 -21.37 -5.90
N GLY A 187 -4.87 -22.67 -5.99
CA GLY A 187 -5.94 -23.67 -5.82
C GLY A 187 -6.87 -23.79 -7.03
N ILE A 188 -6.52 -23.15 -8.16
CA ILE A 188 -7.22 -23.30 -9.43
C ILE A 188 -6.45 -24.32 -10.28
N PRO A 189 -7.09 -25.38 -10.79
CA PRO A 189 -6.43 -26.40 -11.62
C PRO A 189 -5.74 -25.82 -12.85
N LEU A 190 -6.37 -24.86 -13.53
CA LEU A 190 -5.80 -24.12 -14.66
C LEU A 190 -6.24 -22.67 -14.59
N LEU A 191 -5.29 -21.76 -14.46
CA LEU A 191 -5.52 -20.32 -14.49
C LEU A 191 -4.86 -19.74 -15.74
N ILE A 192 -5.62 -18.95 -16.51
CA ILE A 192 -5.13 -18.27 -17.72
C ILE A 192 -5.48 -16.79 -17.63
N ARG A 193 -4.50 -15.91 -17.81
CA ARG A 193 -4.68 -14.46 -18.00
C ARG A 193 -4.93 -14.21 -19.48
N LYS A 194 -6.03 -13.52 -19.80
CA LYS A 194 -6.36 -13.11 -21.16
C LYS A 194 -6.70 -11.64 -21.18
N ASN A 195 -6.37 -10.99 -22.28
CA ASN A 195 -6.80 -9.62 -22.53
C ASN A 195 -8.33 -9.57 -22.62
N LEU A 196 -8.89 -8.47 -22.14
CA LEU A 196 -10.30 -8.17 -22.35
C LEU A 196 -10.54 -7.87 -23.84
N LEU A 197 -11.76 -8.14 -24.29
CA LEU A 197 -12.18 -7.85 -25.67
C LEU A 197 -12.42 -6.35 -25.90
N THR A 198 -12.63 -5.61 -24.82
CA THR A 198 -12.91 -4.17 -24.83
C THR A 198 -11.75 -3.43 -24.20
N GLU A 199 -11.48 -2.23 -24.72
CA GLU A 199 -10.54 -1.32 -24.09
C GLU A 199 -11.07 -0.85 -22.73
N GLU A 200 -10.16 -0.52 -21.82
CA GLU A 200 -10.50 0.08 -20.56
C GLU A 200 -10.86 1.55 -20.76
N GLU A 201 -12.07 1.93 -20.36
CA GLU A 201 -12.44 3.34 -20.22
C GLU A 201 -11.84 3.89 -18.93
N SER A 202 -11.04 4.96 -19.07
CA SER A 202 -10.37 5.61 -17.93
C SER A 202 -10.86 7.04 -17.76
N TYR A 203 -11.41 7.33 -16.58
CA TYR A 203 -11.81 8.68 -16.19
C TYR A 203 -10.70 9.46 -15.46
N SER A 204 -9.44 9.06 -15.65
CA SER A 204 -8.30 9.65 -14.93
C SER A 204 -8.14 11.15 -15.19
N GLN A 205 -8.37 11.61 -16.41
CA GLN A 205 -8.31 13.04 -16.75
C GLN A 205 -9.43 13.82 -16.05
N ILE A 206 -10.67 13.36 -16.17
CA ILE A 206 -11.85 13.96 -15.53
C ILE A 206 -11.66 14.03 -14.01
N LEU A 207 -11.15 12.96 -13.40
CA LEU A 207 -10.81 12.93 -11.98
C LEU A 207 -9.77 14.00 -11.62
N ASN A 208 -8.67 14.11 -12.38
CA ASN A 208 -7.62 15.09 -12.11
C ASN A 208 -8.13 16.53 -12.25
N GLU A 209 -8.97 16.80 -13.26
CA GLU A 209 -9.63 18.10 -13.44
C GLU A 209 -10.56 18.42 -12.26
N CYS A 210 -11.39 17.46 -11.84
CA CYS A 210 -12.25 17.59 -10.66
C CYS A 210 -11.43 17.88 -9.38
N LEU A 211 -10.30 17.19 -9.18
CA LEU A 211 -9.41 17.44 -8.05
C LEU A 211 -8.77 18.84 -8.10
N ASN A 212 -8.40 19.34 -9.28
CA ASN A 212 -7.87 20.69 -9.45
C ASN A 212 -8.92 21.74 -9.13
N ASP A 213 -10.15 21.55 -9.59
CA ASP A 213 -11.29 22.40 -9.28
C ASP A 213 -11.57 22.41 -7.77
N CYS A 214 -11.63 21.25 -7.15
CA CYS A 214 -11.80 21.11 -5.70
C CYS A 214 -10.70 21.83 -4.91
N ARG A 215 -9.46 21.79 -5.39
CA ARG A 215 -8.33 22.49 -4.75
C ARG A 215 -8.53 24.01 -4.72
N SER A 216 -9.18 24.58 -5.72
CA SER A 216 -9.44 26.02 -5.79
C SER A 216 -10.75 26.44 -5.10
N LYS A 217 -11.80 25.62 -5.24
CA LYS A 217 -13.19 25.93 -4.80
C LYS A 217 -13.58 25.30 -3.46
N GLY A 218 -12.75 24.42 -2.90
CA GLY A 218 -13.05 23.64 -1.70
C GLY A 218 -13.82 22.36 -1.98
N MET A 219 -14.66 22.34 -3.01
CA MET A 219 -15.39 21.15 -3.47
C MET A 219 -15.54 21.15 -5.01
N ALA A 220 -15.68 19.98 -5.61
CA ALA A 220 -16.03 19.81 -7.02
C ALA A 220 -16.84 18.54 -7.27
N LEU A 221 -17.69 18.60 -8.29
CA LEU A 221 -18.53 17.50 -8.73
C LEU A 221 -18.55 17.50 -10.27
N VAL A 222 -18.38 16.32 -10.87
CA VAL A 222 -18.48 16.14 -12.32
C VAL A 222 -19.16 14.80 -12.62
N GLU A 223 -20.03 14.79 -13.63
CA GLU A 223 -20.58 13.56 -14.21
C GLU A 223 -19.59 13.06 -15.27
N ALA A 224 -18.89 11.97 -14.97
CA ALA A 224 -17.87 11.42 -15.86
C ALA A 224 -18.49 10.63 -17.03
N GLU A 225 -19.61 9.96 -16.75
CA GLU A 225 -20.55 9.40 -17.73
C GLU A 225 -21.95 9.42 -17.11
N LYS A 226 -22.98 9.20 -17.92
CA LYS A 226 -24.38 9.30 -17.47
C LYS A 226 -24.64 8.39 -16.25
N GLY A 227 -24.91 9.01 -15.10
CA GLY A 227 -25.16 8.31 -13.84
C GLY A 227 -23.91 7.98 -13.00
N PHE A 228 -22.70 8.28 -13.49
CA PHE A 228 -21.44 8.11 -12.74
C PHE A 228 -20.82 9.46 -12.40
N TYR A 229 -20.87 9.79 -11.11
CA TYR A 229 -20.43 11.07 -10.59
C TYR A 229 -19.12 10.93 -9.81
N ILE A 230 -18.18 11.83 -10.07
CA ILE A 230 -16.95 12.00 -9.31
C ILE A 230 -17.09 13.23 -8.43
N CYS A 231 -17.04 13.02 -7.12
CA CYS A 231 -17.12 14.07 -6.11
C CYS A 231 -15.79 14.20 -5.36
N ALA A 232 -15.28 15.43 -5.25
CA ALA A 232 -14.07 15.76 -4.52
C ALA A 232 -14.36 16.85 -3.48
N VAL A 233 -14.03 16.58 -2.22
CA VAL A 233 -14.30 17.48 -1.08
C VAL A 233 -13.01 17.70 -0.30
N ARG A 234 -12.57 18.97 -0.22
CA ARG A 234 -11.49 19.44 0.66
C ARG A 234 -12.05 20.18 1.87
N GLU A 235 -13.04 21.02 1.64
CA GLU A 235 -13.72 21.87 2.62
C GLU A 235 -15.23 21.81 2.37
N GLY A 236 -16.06 21.82 3.41
CA GLY A 236 -17.53 21.78 3.27
C GLY A 236 -18.13 20.39 3.51
N ASN A 237 -19.38 20.19 3.07
CA ASN A 237 -20.17 18.99 3.31
C ASN A 237 -20.62 18.36 1.99
N MET A 238 -20.27 17.09 1.79
CA MET A 238 -20.66 16.31 0.61
C MET A 238 -22.18 16.27 0.38
N ALA A 239 -22.99 16.24 1.44
CA ALA A 239 -24.45 16.20 1.33
C ALA A 239 -25.00 17.38 0.50
N SER A 240 -24.44 18.58 0.70
CA SER A 240 -24.84 19.79 -0.05
C SER A 240 -24.55 19.70 -1.56
N MET A 241 -23.59 18.88 -1.98
CA MET A 241 -23.32 18.66 -3.39
C MET A 241 -24.32 17.69 -4.01
N LEU A 242 -24.72 16.68 -3.25
CA LEU A 242 -25.63 15.63 -3.69
C LEU A 242 -27.07 16.13 -3.82
N GLU A 243 -27.47 17.13 -3.02
CA GLU A 243 -28.78 17.79 -3.11
C GLU A 243 -29.04 18.46 -4.47
N ASN A 244 -27.98 18.84 -5.19
CA ASN A 244 -28.07 19.51 -6.49
C ASN A 244 -28.04 18.53 -7.68
N ILE A 245 -27.93 17.23 -7.42
CA ILE A 245 -27.96 16.20 -8.46
C ILE A 245 -29.39 15.68 -8.54
N ASP A 246 -29.99 15.77 -9.72
CA ASP A 246 -31.28 15.16 -10.01
C ASP A 246 -31.12 13.64 -10.13
N PHE A 247 -31.00 12.98 -8.98
CA PHE A 247 -31.11 11.53 -8.90
C PHE A 247 -32.57 11.19 -9.13
N ASP A 248 -32.90 10.79 -10.36
CA ASP A 248 -34.18 10.18 -10.73
C ASP A 248 -34.69 9.33 -9.55
N GLU A 249 -35.79 9.74 -8.91
CA GLU A 249 -36.22 9.34 -7.54
C GLU A 249 -36.35 7.81 -7.32
N LYS A 250 -36.25 7.04 -8.41
CA LYS A 250 -36.30 5.57 -8.45
C LYS A 250 -34.94 4.88 -8.44
N LYS A 251 -33.82 5.59 -8.42
CA LYS A 251 -32.47 4.99 -8.49
C LYS A 251 -31.72 5.14 -7.17
N GLU A 252 -31.34 4.01 -6.58
CA GLU A 252 -30.45 3.97 -5.42
C GLU A 252 -29.06 4.52 -5.79
N VAL A 253 -28.56 5.47 -5.01
CA VAL A 253 -27.18 5.95 -5.12
C VAL A 253 -26.27 4.92 -4.45
N PHE A 254 -25.28 4.42 -5.17
CA PHE A 254 -24.25 3.54 -4.63
C PHE A 254 -22.93 4.31 -4.41
N PRO A 255 -22.69 4.87 -3.22
CA PRO A 255 -21.50 5.68 -2.98
C PRO A 255 -20.26 4.81 -2.82
N VAL A 256 -19.23 5.09 -3.63
CA VAL A 256 -17.90 4.50 -3.48
C VAL A 256 -16.95 5.52 -2.84
N PHE A 257 -16.74 5.39 -1.54
CA PHE A 257 -15.79 6.25 -0.82
C PHE A 257 -14.37 5.71 -1.00
N LEU A 258 -13.65 6.24 -2.00
CA LEU A 258 -12.28 5.85 -2.31
C LEU A 258 -11.36 5.86 -1.07
N ASN A 259 -11.54 6.81 -0.16
CA ASN A 259 -10.75 6.88 1.08
C ASN A 259 -11.14 5.83 2.12
N GLN A 260 -12.41 5.38 2.17
CA GLN A 260 -12.83 4.33 3.10
C GLN A 260 -12.43 2.94 2.61
N TYR A 261 -12.57 2.66 1.31
CA TYR A 261 -12.07 1.42 0.70
C TYR A 261 -10.56 1.23 0.89
N LYS A 262 -9.82 2.34 0.84
CA LYS A 262 -8.38 2.39 1.12
C LYS A 262 -8.03 2.08 2.58
N ASN A 263 -8.91 2.42 3.53
CA ASN A 263 -8.63 2.34 4.97
C ASN A 263 -9.14 1.06 5.64
N ASN A 264 -10.09 0.35 5.02
CA ASN A 264 -10.74 -0.84 5.58
C ASN A 264 -10.33 -2.15 4.90
N GLY A 265 -9.35 -2.12 3.98
CA GLY A 265 -8.79 -3.29 3.29
C GLY A 265 -7.45 -3.76 3.84
#